data_AF-A0AAW4PFF6-F1
#
_entry.id   AF-A0AAW4PFF6-F1
#
_cell.length_a   1.000
_cell.length_b   1.000
_cell.length_c   1.000
_cell.angle_alpha   90.00
_cell.angle_beta   90.00
_cell.angle_gamma   90.00
#
_symmetry.space_group_name_H-M   'P 1'
#
loop_
_entity.id
_entity.type
_entity.pdbx_description
1 polymer ?
#
loop_
_entity_poly.entity_id
_entity_poly.type
_entity_poly.pdbx_seq_one_letter_code
_entity_poly.pdbx_strand_id
1 'polypeptide(L)'
;MVPPTGDDGIPAPIDRPILEFHQTRIQATGQVSHAAITDTRGHLELQVVFASSYYPASVDDATLTVHWYTNDDFTIHYQEVHSEHTWKCRWDQHPNPHNTRDHFHPPPTAPTPGDDDSWPTDHRDVLQLILDEVEDRIAALWDE
;
A
#
# COMPACT_ATOMS: atom_id res chain seq x y z
N MET A 1 -37.71 -2.78 20.66
CA MET A 1 -36.45 -2.81 21.43
C MET A 1 -35.34 -3.04 20.42
N VAL A 2 -34.37 -2.12 20.42
CA VAL A 2 -33.12 -2.02 19.62
C VAL A 2 -33.24 -2.07 18.08
N PRO A 3 -32.90 -0.98 17.36
CA PRO A 3 -32.68 -1.07 15.92
C PRO A 3 -31.37 -1.85 15.66
N PRO A 4 -31.18 -2.42 14.45
CA PRO A 4 -29.89 -3.01 14.10
C PRO A 4 -28.84 -1.91 14.16
N THR A 5 -27.75 -2.18 14.86
CA THR A 5 -26.56 -1.33 14.88
C THR A 5 -26.11 -1.17 13.44
N GLY A 6 -26.35 -0.01 12.85
CA GLY A 6 -25.59 0.41 11.69
C GLY A 6 -24.14 0.44 12.14
N ASP A 7 -23.35 -0.49 11.63
CA ASP A 7 -21.92 -0.29 11.48
C ASP A 7 -21.81 0.92 10.56
N ASP A 8 -21.78 2.12 11.17
CA ASP A 8 -21.59 3.37 10.46
C ASP A 8 -20.19 3.26 9.85
N GLY A 9 -20.14 2.92 8.57
CA GLY A 9 -18.97 2.51 7.78
C GLY A 9 -17.91 3.59 7.62
N ILE A 10 -17.44 4.10 8.75
CA ILE A 10 -16.31 4.99 8.90
C ILE A 10 -15.14 4.09 9.28
N PRO A 11 -14.05 4.10 8.49
CA PRO A 11 -12.87 3.32 8.86
C PRO A 11 -12.38 3.76 10.25
N ALA A 12 -11.78 2.82 10.97
CA ALA A 12 -11.11 3.14 12.23
C ALA A 12 -10.09 4.29 12.02
N PRO A 13 -9.73 5.06 13.06
CA PRO A 13 -8.73 6.12 12.89
C PRO A 13 -7.38 5.55 12.45
N ILE A 14 -6.61 6.35 11.72
CA ILE A 14 -5.25 6.00 11.28
C ILE A 14 -4.33 5.82 12.49
N ASP A 15 -3.56 4.73 12.48
CA ASP A 15 -2.54 4.44 13.48
C ASP A 15 -1.24 5.18 13.13
N ARG A 16 -1.16 6.43 13.56
CA ARG A 16 0.00 7.29 13.32
C ARG A 16 1.32 6.71 13.86
N PRO A 17 1.40 6.14 15.09
CA PRO A 17 2.63 5.49 15.57
C PRO A 17 3.17 4.40 14.63
N ILE A 18 2.28 3.58 14.04
CA ILE A 18 2.68 2.58 13.04
C ILE A 18 3.24 3.25 11.79
N LEU A 19 2.58 4.31 11.28
CA LEU A 19 3.11 5.05 10.13
C LEU A 19 4.49 5.69 10.42
N GLU A 20 4.70 6.28 11.60
CA GLU A 20 5.97 6.90 12.00
C GLU A 20 7.10 5.85 12.11
N PHE A 21 6.76 4.66 12.62
CA PHE A 21 7.68 3.53 12.65
C PHE A 21 8.10 3.11 11.24
N HIS A 22 7.14 2.90 10.33
CA HIS A 22 7.43 2.50 8.95
C HIS A 22 8.19 3.58 8.19
N GLN A 23 7.79 4.84 8.33
CA GLN A 23 8.48 5.98 7.74
C GLN A 23 9.97 5.96 8.09
N THR A 24 10.30 5.83 9.38
CA THR A 24 11.69 5.82 9.86
C THR A 24 12.49 4.67 9.25
N ARG A 25 11.89 3.48 9.14
CA ARG A 25 12.54 2.28 8.62
C ARG A 25 12.75 2.36 7.10
N ILE A 26 11.72 2.78 6.37
CA ILE A 26 11.70 2.84 4.91
C ILE A 26 12.61 3.96 4.40
N GLN A 27 12.58 5.14 5.03
CA GLN A 27 13.46 6.28 4.69
C GLN A 27 14.95 5.96 4.81
N ALA A 28 15.32 4.97 5.64
CA ALA A 28 16.70 4.55 5.84
C ALA A 28 17.22 3.59 4.75
N THR A 29 16.37 3.20 3.80
CA THR A 29 16.75 2.30 2.69
C THR A 29 17.29 3.11 1.50
N GLY A 30 18.25 2.54 0.76
CA GLY A 30 18.86 3.22 -0.40
C GLY A 30 17.95 3.34 -1.63
N GLN A 31 16.90 2.53 -1.69
CA GLN A 31 15.90 2.50 -2.77
C GLN A 31 14.86 3.62 -2.65
N VAL A 32 14.78 4.28 -1.49
CA VAL A 32 13.80 5.34 -1.21
C VAL A 32 14.46 6.70 -1.33
N SER A 33 13.85 7.56 -2.16
CA SER A 33 14.22 8.98 -2.23
C SER A 33 13.62 9.74 -1.05
N HIS A 34 12.33 9.51 -0.78
CA HIS A 34 11.59 10.24 0.24
C HIS A 34 10.46 9.40 0.84
N ALA A 35 10.26 9.49 2.15
CA ALA A 35 9.12 8.93 2.86
C ALA A 35 8.57 9.97 3.85
N ALA A 36 7.31 10.34 3.69
CA ALA A 36 6.65 11.34 4.51
C ALA A 36 5.24 10.91 4.90
N ILE A 37 4.86 11.27 6.12
CA ILE A 37 3.45 11.20 6.53
C ILE A 37 2.78 12.49 6.06
N THR A 38 1.78 12.34 5.20
CA THR A 38 1.00 13.45 4.63
C THR A 38 -0.43 13.37 5.13
N ASP A 39 -1.10 14.53 5.18
CA ASP A 39 -2.54 14.61 5.37
C ASP A 39 -3.18 14.91 4.03
N THR A 40 -3.86 13.92 3.45
CA THR A 40 -4.60 14.07 2.21
C THR A 40 -6.09 14.11 2.53
N ARG A 41 -6.66 15.31 2.53
CA ARG A 41 -8.09 15.55 2.77
C ARG A 41 -8.58 15.01 4.13
N GLY A 42 -7.75 15.08 5.16
CA GLY A 42 -8.09 14.55 6.49
C GLY A 42 -7.81 13.05 6.68
N HIS A 43 -7.14 12.41 5.72
CA HIS A 43 -6.65 11.05 5.85
C HIS A 43 -5.12 11.10 5.94
N LEU A 44 -4.59 10.70 7.10
CA LEU A 44 -3.16 10.52 7.29
C LEU A 44 -2.70 9.29 6.51
N GLU A 45 -1.67 9.45 5.70
CA GLU A 45 -1.06 8.38 4.92
C GLU A 45 0.45 8.50 4.98
N LEU A 46 1.15 7.36 4.88
CA LEU A 46 2.58 7.36 4.61
C LEU A 46 2.78 7.26 3.10
N GLN A 47 3.33 8.31 2.51
CA GLN A 47 3.72 8.37 1.11
C GLN A 47 5.23 8.11 0.97
N VAL A 48 5.57 7.09 0.21
CA VAL A 48 6.95 6.71 -0.12
C VAL A 48 7.18 6.93 -1.61
N VAL A 49 8.23 7.66 -1.94
CA VAL A 49 8.71 7.90 -3.31
C VAL A 49 10.02 7.17 -3.48
N PHE A 50 10.07 6.25 -4.44
CA PHE A 50 11.29 5.51 -4.72
C PHE A 50 12.28 6.37 -5.52
N ALA A 51 13.56 6.06 -5.39
CA ALA A 51 14.61 6.76 -6.14
C ALA A 51 14.54 6.37 -7.62
N SER A 52 14.49 7.36 -8.51
CA SER A 52 14.43 7.11 -9.96
C SER A 52 15.65 6.34 -10.48
N SER A 53 16.81 6.47 -9.82
CA SER A 53 18.00 5.68 -10.12
C SER A 53 17.86 4.17 -9.84
N TYR A 54 16.82 3.78 -9.09
CA TYR A 54 16.50 2.39 -8.77
C TYR A 54 15.64 1.71 -9.84
N TYR A 55 15.11 2.49 -10.79
CA TYR A 55 14.24 2.04 -11.88
C TYR A 55 14.92 2.23 -13.25
N PRO A 56 14.54 1.43 -14.26
CA PRO A 56 14.93 1.70 -15.64
C PRO A 56 14.24 2.98 -16.16
N ALA A 57 14.79 3.54 -17.23
CA ALA A 57 14.32 4.80 -17.82
C ALA A 57 12.89 4.74 -18.40
N SER A 58 12.27 3.56 -18.47
CA SER A 58 10.87 3.37 -18.85
C SER A 58 9.89 3.79 -17.75
N VAL A 59 10.33 3.85 -16.49
CA VAL A 59 9.53 4.28 -15.35
C VAL A 59 9.88 5.71 -14.99
N ASP A 60 8.92 6.61 -15.14
CA ASP A 60 9.06 8.04 -14.84
C ASP A 60 9.05 8.29 -13.32
N ASP A 61 8.10 7.66 -12.61
CA ASP A 61 7.94 7.79 -11.16
C ASP A 61 7.38 6.50 -10.54
N ALA A 62 7.77 6.20 -9.30
CA ALA A 62 7.22 5.09 -8.54
C ALA A 62 6.92 5.50 -7.09
N THR A 63 5.74 5.11 -6.61
CA THR A 63 5.23 5.49 -5.29
C THR A 63 4.55 4.33 -4.57
N LEU A 64 4.75 4.24 -3.25
CA LEU A 64 4.01 3.38 -2.35
C LEU A 64 3.26 4.24 -1.33
N THR A 65 1.94 4.06 -1.25
CA THR A 65 1.06 4.74 -0.30
C THR A 65 0.56 3.73 0.73
N VAL A 66 0.70 4.04 2.01
CA VAL A 66 0.30 3.18 3.12
C VAL A 66 -0.72 3.89 4.00
N HIS A 67 -1.91 3.28 4.12
CA HIS A 67 -2.89 3.57 5.15
C HIS A 67 -2.92 2.41 6.13
N TRP A 68 -2.71 2.69 7.41
CA TRP A 68 -2.82 1.71 8.49
C TRP A 68 -3.78 2.21 9.55
N TYR A 69 -4.74 1.38 9.94
CA TYR A 69 -5.78 1.74 10.88
C TYR A 69 -5.55 1.10 12.25
N THR A 70 -6.08 1.72 13.30
CA THR A 70 -5.93 1.26 14.70
C THR A 70 -6.58 -0.09 15.02
N ASN A 71 -7.36 -0.64 14.10
CA ASN A 71 -7.95 -1.98 14.16
C ASN A 71 -7.19 -3.00 13.29
N ASP A 72 -5.97 -2.66 12.87
CA ASP A 72 -5.10 -3.45 11.98
C ASP A 72 -5.63 -3.65 10.56
N ASP A 73 -6.71 -2.97 10.17
CA ASP A 73 -7.05 -2.85 8.75
C ASP A 73 -5.99 -2.00 8.05
N PHE A 74 -5.78 -2.23 6.76
CA PHE A 74 -4.85 -1.43 5.96
C PHE A 74 -5.23 -1.41 4.49
N THR A 75 -4.71 -0.39 3.80
CA THR A 75 -4.68 -0.30 2.34
C THR A 75 -3.29 0.17 1.94
N ILE A 76 -2.60 -0.64 1.15
CA ILE A 76 -1.26 -0.34 0.66
C ILE A 76 -1.30 -0.37 -0.86
N HIS A 77 -0.94 0.73 -1.50
CA HIS A 77 -1.06 0.92 -2.94
C HIS A 77 0.31 1.26 -3.53
N TYR A 78 0.76 0.44 -4.48
CA TYR A 78 1.97 0.68 -5.24
C TYR A 78 1.61 1.10 -6.67
N GLN A 79 2.27 2.14 -7.16
CA GLN A 79 1.99 2.74 -8.46
C GLN A 79 3.29 3.15 -9.15
N GLU A 80 3.41 2.76 -10.42
CA GLU A 80 4.42 3.18 -11.38
C GLU A 80 3.76 4.05 -12.45
N VAL A 81 4.36 5.20 -12.74
CA VAL A 81 4.02 6.03 -13.88
C VAL A 81 5.04 5.73 -14.98
N HIS A 82 4.53 5.28 -16.13
CA HIS A 82 5.30 5.11 -17.36
C HIS A 82 4.82 6.15 -18.36
N SER A 83 5.61 6.39 -19.42
CA SER A 83 5.30 7.46 -20.38
C SER A 83 3.98 7.25 -21.13
N GLU A 84 3.54 5.99 -21.29
CA GLU A 84 2.32 5.64 -22.03
C GLU A 84 1.20 5.07 -21.15
N HIS A 85 1.50 4.61 -19.93
CA HIS A 85 0.53 3.96 -19.07
C HIS A 85 0.87 4.08 -17.58
N THR A 86 -0.08 3.70 -16.73
CA THR A 86 0.15 3.52 -15.30
C THR A 86 0.08 2.03 -14.99
N TRP A 87 1.00 1.56 -14.17
CA TRP A 87 0.97 0.21 -13.61
C TRP A 87 0.74 0.34 -12.11
N LYS A 88 -0.22 -0.39 -11.55
CA LYS A 88 -0.54 -0.30 -10.13
C LYS A 88 -1.14 -1.60 -9.58
N CYS A 89 -0.84 -1.88 -8.33
CA CYS A 89 -1.41 -2.98 -7.56
C CYS A 89 -1.68 -2.54 -6.11
N ARG A 90 -2.52 -3.29 -5.39
CA ARG A 90 -2.95 -2.93 -4.03
C ARG A 90 -3.07 -4.14 -3.14
N TRP A 91 -2.71 -3.99 -1.88
CA TRP A 91 -2.91 -4.97 -0.82
C TRP A 91 -3.85 -4.37 0.21
N ASP A 92 -4.97 -5.03 0.45
CA ASP A 92 -6.00 -4.55 1.35
C ASP A 92 -6.33 -5.59 2.41
N GLN A 93 -6.52 -5.10 3.64
CA GLN A 93 -7.12 -5.83 4.74
C GLN A 93 -8.26 -4.99 5.29
N HIS A 94 -9.50 -5.35 4.96
CA HIS A 94 -10.70 -4.72 5.51
C HIS A 94 -11.93 -5.62 5.34
N PRO A 95 -12.95 -5.51 6.21
CA PRO A 95 -14.21 -6.21 5.98
C PRO A 95 -14.83 -5.76 4.64
N ASN A 96 -15.30 -6.72 3.84
CA ASN A 96 -16.01 -6.44 2.58
C ASN A 96 -17.09 -7.52 2.33
N PRO A 97 -18.31 -7.17 1.87
CA PRO A 97 -19.35 -8.16 1.54
C PRO A 97 -19.03 -9.14 0.40
N HIS A 98 -18.00 -8.87 -0.40
CA HIS A 98 -17.74 -9.60 -1.66
C HIS A 98 -16.64 -10.66 -1.58
N ASN A 99 -15.69 -10.52 -0.66
CA ASN A 99 -14.46 -11.34 -0.56
C ASN A 99 -14.12 -11.64 0.91
N THR A 100 -13.09 -12.47 1.13
CA THR A 100 -12.42 -12.57 2.42
C THR A 100 -11.81 -11.22 2.84
N ARG A 101 -11.51 -11.08 4.14
CA ARG A 101 -11.02 -9.83 4.75
C ARG A 101 -9.72 -9.32 4.09
N ASP A 102 -8.91 -10.23 3.58
CA ASP A 102 -7.61 -9.97 2.98
C ASP A 102 -7.74 -10.17 1.47
N HIS A 103 -7.36 -9.17 0.68
CA HIS A 103 -7.43 -9.28 -0.76
C HIS A 103 -6.37 -8.46 -1.48
N PHE A 104 -5.92 -9.01 -2.60
CA PHE A 104 -4.94 -8.42 -3.50
C PHE A 104 -5.63 -7.87 -4.75
N HIS A 105 -5.29 -6.65 -5.14
CA HIS A 105 -5.72 -6.08 -6.41
C HIS A 105 -4.57 -6.15 -7.41
N PRO A 106 -4.62 -7.08 -8.38
CA PRO A 106 -3.49 -7.34 -9.24
C PRO A 106 -3.20 -6.18 -10.20
N PRO A 107 -1.95 -6.09 -10.68
CA PRO A 107 -1.61 -5.17 -11.75
C PRO A 107 -2.26 -5.55 -13.09
N PRO A 108 -2.28 -4.63 -14.07
CA PRO A 108 -1.72 -3.27 -14.04
C PRO A 108 -2.70 -2.20 -13.55
N THR A 109 -3.97 -2.55 -13.29
CA THR A 109 -5.04 -1.57 -13.05
C THR A 109 -5.64 -1.63 -11.65
N ALA A 110 -5.18 -2.53 -10.78
CA ALA A 110 -5.76 -2.76 -9.46
C ALA A 110 -7.32 -2.87 -9.50
N PRO A 111 -7.88 -3.81 -10.29
CA PRO A 111 -9.33 -3.88 -10.55
C PRO A 111 -10.11 -4.24 -9.29
N THR A 112 -11.37 -3.81 -9.19
CA THR A 112 -12.30 -4.24 -8.12
C THR A 112 -13.38 -5.16 -8.70
N PRO A 113 -13.71 -6.30 -8.07
CA PRO A 113 -13.15 -6.82 -6.81
C PRO A 113 -11.70 -7.30 -6.96
N GLY A 114 -10.95 -7.33 -5.86
CA GLY A 114 -9.64 -7.98 -5.81
C GLY A 114 -9.77 -9.50 -5.74
N ASP A 115 -8.64 -10.18 -5.70
CA ASP A 115 -8.52 -11.63 -5.47
C ASP A 115 -8.33 -11.91 -3.98
N ASP A 116 -8.93 -12.97 -3.46
CA ASP A 116 -8.74 -13.41 -2.08
C ASP A 116 -7.28 -13.79 -1.81
N ASP A 117 -6.71 -13.30 -0.71
CA ASP A 117 -5.34 -13.61 -0.29
C ASP A 117 -5.25 -13.75 1.24
N SER A 118 -4.05 -13.79 1.81
CA SER A 118 -3.85 -13.83 3.25
C SER A 118 -2.58 -13.09 3.65
N TRP A 119 -2.73 -12.16 4.60
CA TRP A 119 -1.61 -11.33 5.07
C TRP A 119 -1.07 -11.79 6.43
N PRO A 120 0.22 -11.56 6.72
CA PRO A 120 0.74 -11.68 8.08
C PRO A 120 -0.02 -10.78 9.06
N THR A 121 -0.05 -11.16 10.35
CA THR A 121 -0.72 -10.35 11.37
C THR A 121 0.13 -9.20 11.92
N ASP A 122 1.46 -9.31 11.88
CA ASP A 122 2.34 -8.23 12.34
C ASP A 122 2.58 -7.23 11.20
N HIS A 123 2.37 -5.95 11.49
CA HIS A 123 2.52 -4.87 10.52
C HIS A 123 3.90 -4.81 9.85
N ARG A 124 4.96 -5.28 10.54
CA ARG A 124 6.32 -5.35 9.97
C ARG A 124 6.43 -6.45 8.94
N ASP A 125 5.82 -7.60 9.20
CA ASP A 125 5.82 -8.74 8.29
C ASP A 125 5.00 -8.43 7.03
N VAL A 126 3.87 -7.71 7.18
CA VAL A 126 3.06 -7.22 6.04
C VAL A 126 3.89 -6.30 5.15
N LEU A 127 4.51 -5.26 5.73
CA LEU A 127 5.30 -4.31 4.95
C LEU A 127 6.54 -4.96 4.34
N GLN A 128 7.15 -5.93 5.02
CA GLN A 128 8.29 -6.68 4.46
C GLN A 128 7.86 -7.50 3.24
N LEU A 129 6.74 -8.21 3.32
CA LEU A 129 6.18 -8.97 2.19
C LEU A 129 5.93 -8.05 0.98
N ILE A 130 5.28 -6.91 1.20
CA ILE A 130 4.96 -5.98 0.11
C ILE A 130 6.22 -5.37 -0.51
N LEU A 131 7.21 -5.01 0.31
CA LEU A 131 8.48 -4.50 -0.21
C LEU A 131 9.23 -5.58 -1.01
N ASP A 132 9.19 -6.85 -0.60
CA ASP A 132 9.79 -7.96 -1.36
C ASP A 132 9.14 -8.11 -2.75
N GLU A 133 7.80 -8.09 -2.81
CA GLU A 133 7.05 -8.14 -4.07
C GLU A 133 7.35 -6.93 -4.99
N VAL A 134 7.52 -5.74 -4.41
CA VAL A 134 7.94 -4.54 -5.14
C VAL A 134 9.37 -4.69 -5.67
N GLU A 135 10.29 -5.24 -4.87
CA GLU A 135 11.66 -5.52 -5.32
C GLU A 135 11.70 -6.54 -6.47
N ASP A 136 10.90 -7.60 -6.42
CA ASP A 136 10.77 -8.56 -7.52
C ASP A 136 10.22 -7.92 -8.80
N ARG A 137 9.23 -7.02 -8.68
CA ARG A 137 8.72 -6.25 -9.81
C ARG A 137 9.81 -5.35 -10.41
N ILE A 138 10.60 -4.67 -9.58
CA ILE A 138 11.70 -3.82 -10.03
C ILE A 138 12.78 -4.66 -10.71
N ALA A 139 13.13 -5.83 -10.16
CA ALA A 139 14.08 -6.74 -10.77
C ALA A 139 13.61 -7.21 -12.16
N ALA A 140 12.33 -7.55 -12.30
CA ALA A 140 11.74 -7.91 -13.58
C ALA A 140 11.83 -6.76 -14.60
N LEU A 141 11.55 -5.51 -14.19
CA LEU A 141 11.66 -4.32 -15.03
C LEU A 141 13.06 -4.10 -15.62
N TRP A 142 14.12 -4.51 -14.90
CA TRP A 142 15.50 -4.43 -15.38
C TRP A 142 15.89 -5.54 -16.37
N ASP A 143 15.09 -6.62 -16.47
CA ASP A 143 15.30 -7.73 -17.40
C ASP A 143 14.46 -7.59 -18.70
N GLU A 144 13.54 -6.61 -18.76
CA GLU A 144 12.70 -6.32 -19.94
C GLU A 144 13.46 -5.64 -21.11
#